data_AF-Q8PB71-F1
#
_entry.id   AF-Q8PB71-F1
#
_cell.length_a   1.000
_cell.length_b   1.000
_cell.length_c   1.000
_cell.angle_alpha   90.00
_cell.angle_beta   90.00
_cell.angle_gamma   90.00
#
_symmetry.space_group_name_H-M   'P 1'
#
loop_
_entity.id
_entity.type
_entity.pdbx_description
1 polymer ?
#
loop_
_entity_poly.entity_id
_entity_poly.type
_entity_poly.pdbx_seq_one_letter_code
_entity_poly.pdbx_strand_id
1 'polypeptide(L)'
;MTQATWLGMEQKQHEWMQAVTEALSDLLAARVAQATLLEAMLVSHPDPGMLRKAWDELSSQRIAYVAQKKALADDPRPMDAYTLEQFQAWEEKLNRYFPRDVDTP
;
A
#
# COMPACT_ATOMS: atom_id res chain seq x y z
N MET A 1 16.59 -11.57 -41.69
CA MET A 1 15.58 -10.80 -40.93
C MET A 1 15.58 -9.38 -41.48
N THR A 2 14.42 -8.83 -41.83
CA THR A 2 14.29 -7.58 -42.59
C THR A 2 14.14 -6.37 -41.66
N GLN A 3 14.55 -5.18 -42.10
CA GLN A 3 14.42 -3.92 -41.33
C GLN A 3 12.98 -3.64 -40.86
N ALA A 4 11.99 -4.04 -41.65
CA ALA A 4 10.57 -3.95 -41.30
C ALA A 4 10.15 -4.83 -40.11
N THR A 5 10.83 -5.96 -39.86
CA THR A 5 10.54 -6.81 -38.70
C THR A 5 11.06 -6.21 -37.39
N TRP A 6 12.17 -5.47 -37.42
CA TRP A 6 12.72 -4.77 -36.25
C TRP A 6 11.86 -3.58 -35.82
N LEU A 7 11.46 -2.72 -36.76
CA LEU A 7 10.56 -1.59 -36.50
C LEU A 7 9.21 -2.05 -35.94
N GLY A 8 8.69 -3.18 -36.42
CA GLY A 8 7.47 -3.78 -35.88
C GLY A 8 7.61 -4.37 -34.48
N MET A 9 8.81 -4.78 -34.07
CA MET A 9 9.08 -5.25 -32.69
C MET A 9 9.23 -4.07 -31.72
N GLU A 10 9.93 -3.00 -32.13
CA GLU A 10 10.05 -1.78 -31.33
C GLU A 10 8.69 -1.11 -31.10
N GLN A 11 7.85 -1.02 -32.14
CA GLN A 11 6.50 -0.47 -32.03
C GLN A 11 5.64 -1.25 -31.04
N LYS A 12 5.66 -2.59 -31.11
CA LYS A 12 4.93 -3.45 -30.17
C LYS A 12 5.45 -3.33 -28.74
N GLN A 13 6.77 -3.18 -28.58
CA GLN A 13 7.37 -2.96 -27.26
C GLN A 13 6.92 -1.62 -26.68
N HIS A 14 6.85 -0.57 -27.51
CA HIS A 14 6.35 0.74 -27.09
C HIS A 14 4.87 0.69 -26.70
N GLU A 15 4.02 0.08 -27.51
CA GLU A 15 2.59 -0.11 -27.22
C GLU A 15 2.36 -0.90 -25.94
N TRP A 16 3.13 -1.97 -25.73
CA TRP A 16 3.06 -2.74 -24.49
C TRP A 16 3.48 -1.91 -23.27
N MET A 17 4.57 -1.16 -23.38
CA MET A 17 5.03 -0.29 -22.28
C MET A 17 4.01 0.81 -21.96
N GLN A 18 3.35 1.37 -22.98
CA GLN A 18 2.28 2.35 -22.80
C GLN A 18 1.09 1.72 -22.06
N ALA A 19 0.61 0.55 -22.49
CA ALA A 19 -0.49 -0.15 -21.83
C ALA A 19 -0.17 -0.52 -20.37
N VAL A 20 1.08 -0.94 -20.10
CA VAL A 20 1.55 -1.17 -18.72
C VAL A 20 1.54 0.12 -17.91
N THR A 21 1.99 1.23 -18.49
CA THR A 21 2.02 2.53 -17.81
C THR A 21 0.62 3.03 -17.47
N GLU A 22 -0.34 2.88 -18.39
CA GLU A 22 -1.74 3.22 -18.19
C GLU A 22 -2.35 2.36 -17.08
N ALA A 23 -2.16 1.04 -17.13
CA ALA A 23 -2.66 0.13 -16.10
C ALA A 23 -2.07 0.41 -14.70
N LEU A 24 -0.78 0.74 -14.62
CA LEU A 24 -0.13 1.11 -13.36
C LEU A 24 -0.65 2.46 -12.83
N SER A 25 -0.94 3.41 -13.72
CA SER A 25 -1.50 4.71 -13.36
C SER A 25 -2.91 4.57 -12.79
N ASP A 26 -3.75 3.74 -13.42
CA ASP A 26 -5.11 3.45 -12.91
C ASP A 26 -5.08 2.77 -11.55
N LEU A 27 -4.17 1.80 -11.37
CA LEU A 27 -3.98 1.13 -10.08
C LEU A 27 -3.55 2.12 -8.99
N LEU A 28 -2.65 3.05 -9.32
CA LEU A 28 -2.21 4.10 -8.40
C LEU A 28 -3.38 5.04 -8.03
N ALA A 29 -4.16 5.48 -9.01
CA ALA A 29 -5.32 6.33 -8.79
C ALA A 29 -6.36 5.64 -7.89
N ALA A 30 -6.65 4.35 -8.14
CA ALA A 30 -7.54 3.56 -7.30
C ALA A 30 -7.02 3.45 -5.86
N ARG A 31 -5.72 3.24 -5.66
CA ARG A 31 -5.11 3.17 -4.34
C ARG A 31 -5.21 4.50 -3.59
N VAL A 32 -4.99 5.63 -4.27
CA VAL A 32 -5.17 6.96 -3.68
C VAL A 32 -6.63 7.17 -3.27
N ALA A 33 -7.59 6.82 -4.13
CA ALA A 33 -9.02 6.96 -3.82
C ALA A 33 -9.43 6.10 -2.61
N GLN A 34 -8.93 4.86 -2.52
CA GLN A 34 -9.17 3.97 -1.38
C GLN A 34 -8.58 4.53 -0.08
N ALA A 35 -7.36 5.08 -0.12
CA ALA A 35 -6.75 5.72 1.04
C ALA A 35 -7.58 6.92 1.51
N THR A 36 -7.98 7.80 0.60
CA THR A 36 -8.83 8.96 0.91
C THR A 36 -10.19 8.56 1.48
N LEU A 37 -10.82 7.52 0.92
CA LEU A 37 -12.09 6.99 1.45
C LEU A 37 -11.90 6.44 2.86
N LEU A 38 -10.85 5.66 3.08
CA LEU A 38 -10.53 5.16 4.41
C LEU A 38 -10.37 6.35 5.37
N GLU A 39 -9.59 7.38 5.02
CA GLU A 39 -9.47 8.59 5.85
C GLU A 39 -10.81 9.24 6.18
N ALA A 40 -11.68 9.40 5.19
CA ALA A 40 -13.01 9.97 5.40
C ALA A 40 -13.85 9.11 6.34
N MET A 41 -13.79 7.78 6.20
CA MET A 41 -14.46 6.84 7.10
C MET A 41 -13.89 6.92 8.52
N LEU A 42 -12.57 7.08 8.67
CA LEU A 42 -11.95 7.23 9.99
C LEU A 42 -12.44 8.53 10.66
N VAL A 43 -12.35 9.67 9.96
CA VAL A 43 -12.74 11.01 10.48
C VAL A 43 -14.22 11.11 10.83
N SER A 44 -15.07 10.38 10.12
CA SER A 44 -16.52 10.37 10.37
C SER A 44 -16.98 9.29 11.34
N HIS A 45 -16.06 8.45 11.86
CA HIS A 45 -16.45 7.31 12.69
C HIS A 45 -16.98 7.76 14.07
N PRO A 46 -18.17 7.30 14.49
CA PRO A 46 -18.78 7.72 15.75
C PRO A 46 -18.05 7.17 16.99
N ASP A 47 -17.27 6.11 16.84
CA ASP A 47 -16.43 5.50 17.90
C ASP A 47 -14.98 5.32 17.41
N PRO A 48 -14.13 6.33 17.56
CA PRO A 48 -12.72 6.24 17.19
C PRO A 48 -11.93 5.13 17.88
N GLY A 49 -12.31 4.76 19.11
CA GLY A 49 -11.60 3.76 19.90
C GLY A 49 -11.79 2.35 19.35
N MET A 50 -13.01 2.00 18.94
CA MET A 50 -13.30 0.72 18.29
C MET A 50 -12.56 0.58 16.96
N LEU A 51 -12.54 1.65 16.18
CA LEU A 51 -11.82 1.71 14.92
C LEU A 51 -10.31 1.52 15.10
N ARG A 52 -9.74 2.11 16.15
CA ARG A 52 -8.32 1.93 16.48
C ARG A 52 -8.00 0.48 16.85
N LYS A 53 -8.87 -0.19 17.62
CA LYS A 53 -8.71 -1.62 17.94
C LYS A 53 -8.73 -2.50 16.70
N ALA A 54 -9.67 -2.24 15.77
CA ALA A 54 -9.75 -2.98 14.52
C ALA A 54 -8.49 -2.79 13.65
N TRP A 55 -7.94 -1.57 13.62
CA TRP A 55 -6.67 -1.29 12.95
C TRP A 55 -5.49 -2.01 13.60
N ASP A 56 -5.38 -1.98 14.92
CA ASP A 56 -4.30 -2.63 15.66
C ASP A 56 -4.30 -4.16 15.42
N GLU A 57 -5.48 -4.78 15.37
CA GLU A 57 -5.61 -6.21 15.08
C GLU A 57 -5.18 -6.54 13.64
N LEU A 58 -5.66 -5.77 12.65
CA LEU A 58 -5.35 -6.00 11.24
C LEU A 58 -3.88 -5.73 10.91
N SER A 59 -3.32 -4.65 11.44
CA SER A 59 -1.92 -4.27 11.22
C SER A 59 -0.96 -5.25 11.88
N SER A 60 -1.23 -5.69 13.12
CA SER A 60 -0.44 -6.71 13.83
C SER A 60 -0.32 -8.02 13.03
N GLN A 61 -1.44 -8.55 12.54
CA GLN A 61 -1.44 -9.78 11.72
C GLN A 61 -0.59 -9.64 10.45
N ARG A 62 -0.69 -8.47 9.78
CA ARG A 62 0.06 -8.21 8.54
C ARG A 62 1.54 -7.99 8.78
N ILE A 63 1.90 -7.25 9.83
CA ILE A 63 3.31 -7.05 10.24
C ILE A 63 3.93 -8.41 10.60
N ALA A 64 3.25 -9.24 11.38
CA ALA A 64 3.72 -10.57 11.73
C ALA A 64 3.93 -11.47 10.51
N TYR A 65 2.98 -11.45 9.56
CA TYR A 65 3.11 -12.18 8.30
C TYR A 65 4.32 -11.71 7.48
N VAL A 66 4.51 -10.40 7.34
CA VAL A 66 5.66 -9.83 6.60
C VAL A 66 6.98 -10.16 7.29
N ALA A 67 7.03 -10.05 8.63
CA ALA A 67 8.20 -10.42 9.42
C ALA A 67 8.56 -11.91 9.27
N GLN A 68 7.55 -12.79 9.28
CA GLN A 68 7.74 -14.22 9.04
C GLN A 68 8.27 -14.48 7.62
N LYS A 69 7.69 -13.84 6.59
CA LYS A 69 8.15 -13.98 5.21
C LYS A 69 9.58 -13.47 5.03
N LYS A 70 9.94 -12.35 5.67
CA LYS A 70 11.29 -11.81 5.68
C LYS A 70 12.28 -12.76 6.37
N ALA A 71 11.89 -13.39 7.48
CA ALA A 71 12.75 -14.32 8.20
C ALA A 71 13.00 -15.64 7.45
N LEU A 72 12.07 -16.04 6.57
CA LEU A 72 12.17 -17.27 5.76
C LEU A 72 12.80 -17.03 4.37
N ALA A 73 13.00 -15.78 3.97
CA ALA A 73 13.55 -15.45 2.67
C ALA A 73 15.06 -15.21 2.75
N ASP A 74 15.83 -15.87 1.88
CA ASP A 74 17.26 -15.63 1.73
C ASP A 74 17.56 -14.20 1.23
N ASP A 75 16.62 -13.61 0.47
CA ASP A 75 16.64 -12.23 0.01
C ASP A 75 15.30 -11.53 0.31
N PRO A 76 15.26 -10.48 1.14
CA PRO A 76 14.03 -9.76 1.47
C PRO A 76 13.42 -9.11 0.21
N ARG A 77 12.14 -9.38 -0.06
CA ARG A 77 11.45 -8.73 -1.18
C ARG A 77 11.26 -7.24 -0.89
N PRO A 78 11.58 -6.32 -1.83
CA PRO A 78 11.39 -4.88 -1.62
C PRO A 78 9.96 -4.47 -1.22
N MET A 79 8.95 -5.21 -1.72
CA MET A 79 7.54 -4.98 -1.38
C MET A 79 7.21 -5.22 0.10
N ASP A 80 7.96 -6.10 0.77
CA ASP A 80 7.75 -6.39 2.19
C ASP A 80 8.17 -5.18 3.04
N ALA A 81 9.30 -4.54 2.70
CA ALA A 81 9.75 -3.30 3.35
C ALA A 81 8.76 -2.14 3.11
N TYR A 82 8.36 -1.95 1.85
CA TYR A 82 7.39 -0.92 1.50
C TYR A 82 6.05 -1.09 2.21
N THR A 83 5.56 -2.33 2.37
CA THR A 83 4.32 -2.60 3.10
C THR A 83 4.41 -2.16 4.58
N LEU A 84 5.55 -2.39 5.23
CA LEU A 84 5.79 -1.95 6.61
C LEU A 84 5.83 -0.43 6.73
N GLU A 85 6.48 0.27 5.80
CA GLU A 85 6.50 1.74 5.75
C GLU A 85 5.09 2.32 5.63
N GLN A 86 4.23 1.69 4.82
CA GLN A 86 2.83 2.12 4.67
C GLN A 86 2.04 1.94 5.97
N PHE A 87 2.22 0.81 6.69
CA PHE A 87 1.60 0.63 8.00
C PHE A 87 2.07 1.69 9.00
N GLN A 88 3.35 2.02 9.01
CA GLN A 88 3.89 3.07 9.88
C GLN A 88 3.30 4.45 9.55
N ALA A 89 3.21 4.82 8.27
CA ALA A 89 2.62 6.09 7.86
C ALA A 89 1.14 6.21 8.27
N TRP A 90 0.37 5.13 8.15
CA TRP A 90 -1.00 5.08 8.63
C TRP A 90 -1.12 5.16 10.14
N GLU A 91 -0.21 4.50 10.87
CA GLU A 91 -0.15 4.55 12.33
C GLU A 91 0.13 5.97 12.84
N GLU A 92 1.07 6.69 12.22
CA GLU A 92 1.36 8.10 12.52
C GLU A 92 0.13 8.98 12.26
N LYS A 93 -0.59 8.71 11.17
CA LYS A 93 -1.81 9.44 10.81
C LYS A 93 -2.93 9.20 11.82
N LEU A 94 -3.17 7.94 12.19
CA LEU A 94 -4.14 7.56 13.20
C LEU A 94 -3.81 8.18 14.57
N ASN A 95 -2.54 8.19 14.96
CA ASN A 95 -2.11 8.88 16.19
C ASN A 95 -2.41 10.39 16.19
N ARG A 96 -2.41 11.03 15.02
CA ARG A 96 -2.75 12.47 14.90
C ARG A 96 -4.25 12.74 15.06
N TYR A 97 -5.10 11.93 14.44
CA TYR A 97 -6.56 12.15 14.44
C TYR A 97 -7.27 11.49 15.62
N PHE A 98 -6.75 10.35 16.07
CA PHE A 98 -7.30 9.53 17.14
C PHE A 98 -6.15 9.12 18.06
N PRO A 99 -5.59 10.07 18.82
CA PRO A 99 -4.53 9.77 19.76
C PRO A 99 -5.00 8.66 20.70
N ARG A 100 -4.10 7.71 20.98
CA ARG A 100 -4.36 6.75 22.05
C ARG A 100 -4.55 7.56 23.33
N ASP A 101 -5.57 7.26 24.12
CA ASP A 101 -5.65 7.75 25.49
C ASP A 101 -4.37 7.26 26.18
N VAL A 102 -3.40 8.17 26.28
CA VAL A 102 -2.26 7.98 27.15
C VAL A 102 -2.88 8.12 28.52
N ASP A 103 -3.16 7.00 29.17
CA ASP A 103 -3.62 7.01 30.54
C ASP A 103 -2.75 8.01 31.31
N THR A 104 -3.46 9.01 31.82
CA THR A 104 -2.94 10.03 32.72
C THR A 104 -2.40 9.29 33.93
N PRO A 105 -1.20 9.65 34.45
CA PRO A 105 -0.48 8.87 35.45
C PRO A 105 -1.30 8.50 36.69
#